data_AF-X0UHQ8-F1
#
_entry.id   AF-X0UHQ8-F1
#
_cell.length_a   1.000
_cell.length_b   1.000
_cell.length_c   1.000
_cell.angle_alpha   90.00
_cell.angle_beta   90.00
_cell.angle_gamma   90.00
#
_symmetry.space_group_name_H-M   'P 1'
#
loop_
_entity.id
_entity.type
_entity.pdbx_description
1 polymer ?
#
loop_
_entity_poly.entity_id
_entity_poly.type
_entity_poly.pdbx_seq_one_letter_code
_entity_poly.pdbx_strand_id
1 'polypeptide(L)'
;SREFQGYPTQKPEKLVARIMESLTKKIDLVADFFIGSGTTAAVAEKLGRKWIGSDLGKFAIHTTRKRMINIQRQLKAEGTNYRAFEILNLGKYERQHYIGVNTNLREKQQQKQLQEKEKNFTELILHAYRAEGIENFKCFHGKKAGRLVAVGPINLPVTRLFVEEVILECRQKHITRVDILAFEFEMGLFPNILDEAKEKGIDLAMKYIPREVFDKRAVEKDEVVFHDVSYIEVTPRYNGKKIAMELTDFSVFYSQDTVANAAA
;
A
#
# COMPACT_ATOMS: atom_id res chain seq x y z
N SER A 1 14.34 16.52 -23.85
CA SER A 1 15.42 15.52 -23.64
C SER A 1 14.82 14.11 -23.74
N ARG A 2 15.51 13.14 -24.35
CA ARG A 2 15.03 11.73 -24.46
C ARG A 2 15.03 10.99 -23.11
N GLU A 3 15.65 11.56 -22.08
CA GLU A 3 15.77 10.97 -20.75
C GLU A 3 14.63 11.33 -19.78
N PHE A 4 13.78 12.31 -20.14
CA PHE A 4 12.79 12.90 -19.22
C PHE A 4 11.68 11.91 -18.84
N GLN A 5 11.42 11.76 -17.54
CA GLN A 5 10.44 10.81 -16.98
C GLN A 5 9.17 11.49 -16.46
N GLY A 6 8.98 12.79 -16.69
CA GLY A 6 7.85 13.52 -16.09
C GLY A 6 8.05 13.88 -14.62
N TYR A 7 9.26 13.72 -14.08
CA TYR A 7 9.57 14.03 -12.69
C TYR A 7 10.14 15.46 -12.58
N PRO A 8 9.53 16.37 -11.79
CA PRO A 8 9.87 17.80 -11.82
C PRO A 8 11.35 18.11 -11.52
N THR A 9 11.92 17.41 -10.53
CA THR A 9 13.29 17.65 -10.06
C THR A 9 14.28 16.59 -10.58
N GLN A 10 14.05 16.08 -11.80
CA GLN A 10 14.91 15.08 -12.41
C GLN A 10 16.32 15.64 -12.69
N LYS A 11 17.33 14.95 -12.17
CA LYS A 11 18.74 15.28 -12.46
C LYS A 11 19.11 14.77 -13.87
N PRO A 12 19.91 15.51 -14.66
CA PRO A 12 20.41 15.05 -15.96
C PRO A 12 21.35 13.84 -15.82
N GLU A 13 21.21 12.84 -16.70
CA GLU A 13 22.04 11.62 -16.65
C GLU A 13 23.53 11.94 -16.86
N LYS A 14 23.85 12.86 -17.77
CA LYS A 14 25.25 13.23 -18.09
C LYS A 14 26.02 13.76 -16.88
N LEU A 15 25.35 14.52 -16.00
CA LEU A 15 25.94 15.02 -14.77
C LEU A 15 26.26 13.88 -13.82
N VAL A 16 25.29 12.98 -13.61
CA VAL A 16 25.44 11.84 -12.70
C VAL A 16 26.47 10.84 -13.23
N ALA A 17 26.52 10.61 -14.54
CA ALA A 17 27.51 9.74 -15.19
C ALA A 17 28.94 10.24 -14.94
N ARG A 18 29.20 11.53 -15.15
CA ARG A 18 30.51 12.13 -14.89
C ARG A 18 30.97 11.92 -13.43
N ILE A 19 30.06 12.13 -12.48
CA ILE A 19 30.36 11.93 -11.05
C ILE A 19 30.65 10.45 -10.79
N MET A 20 29.81 9.55 -11.28
CA MET A 20 29.94 8.11 -11.04
C MET A 20 31.19 7.51 -11.68
N GLU A 21 31.54 7.90 -12.90
CA GLU A 21 32.77 7.46 -13.57
C GLU A 21 34.04 7.94 -12.86
N SER A 22 33.99 9.11 -12.22
CA SER A 22 35.14 9.68 -11.50
C SER A 22 35.36 9.05 -10.13
N LEU A 23 34.30 8.51 -9.52
CA LEU A 23 34.31 8.04 -8.12
C LEU A 23 34.15 6.53 -7.97
N THR A 24 33.80 5.80 -9.04
CA THR A 24 33.46 4.36 -8.96
C THR A 24 34.04 3.55 -10.12
N LYS A 25 34.32 2.28 -9.85
CA LYS A 25 34.70 1.27 -10.83
C LYS A 25 33.47 0.46 -11.25
N LYS A 26 33.61 -0.33 -12.33
CA LYS A 26 32.57 -1.29 -12.71
C LYS A 26 32.32 -2.27 -11.56
N ILE A 27 31.08 -2.72 -11.40
CA ILE A 27 30.62 -3.66 -10.34
C ILE A 27 30.50 -3.03 -8.94
N ASP A 28 31.03 -1.81 -8.71
CA ASP A 28 30.82 -1.09 -7.45
C ASP A 28 29.33 -0.86 -7.17
N LEU A 29 29.01 -0.76 -5.88
CA LEU A 29 27.66 -0.49 -5.40
C LEU A 29 27.47 1.01 -5.17
N VAL A 30 26.45 1.57 -5.82
CA VAL A 30 26.03 2.97 -5.65
C VAL A 30 24.73 3.03 -4.86
N ALA A 31 24.64 3.92 -3.89
CA ALA A 31 23.41 4.12 -3.11
C ALA A 31 22.84 5.53 -3.33
N ASP A 32 21.52 5.62 -3.49
CA ASP A 32 20.78 6.89 -3.55
C ASP A 32 19.49 6.81 -2.73
N PHE A 33 19.47 7.47 -1.58
CA PHE A 33 18.33 7.44 -0.66
C PHE A 33 17.29 8.53 -0.91
N PHE A 34 17.45 9.28 -2.01
CA PHE A 34 16.49 10.26 -2.52
C PHE A 34 16.31 10.06 -4.03
N ILE A 35 15.99 8.81 -4.40
CA ILE A 35 16.14 8.34 -5.77
C ILE A 35 15.27 9.10 -6.78
N GLY A 36 14.12 9.65 -6.35
CA GLY A 36 13.23 10.47 -7.16
C GLY A 36 12.89 9.83 -8.51
N SER A 37 13.41 10.40 -9.59
CA SER A 37 13.20 9.93 -10.97
C SER A 37 14.04 8.71 -11.37
N GLY A 38 14.85 8.15 -10.48
CA GLY A 38 15.70 7.00 -10.78
C GLY A 38 16.94 7.31 -11.62
N THR A 39 17.39 8.58 -11.66
CA THR A 39 18.55 8.95 -12.51
C THR A 39 19.81 8.22 -12.07
N THR A 40 20.08 8.13 -10.77
CA THR A 40 21.27 7.44 -10.25
C THR A 40 21.27 5.95 -10.58
N ALA A 41 20.14 5.26 -10.37
CA ALA A 41 19.98 3.85 -10.73
C ALA A 41 20.10 3.63 -12.25
N ALA A 42 19.47 4.49 -13.06
CA ALA A 42 19.53 4.40 -14.52
C ALA A 42 20.96 4.53 -15.05
N VAL A 43 21.72 5.49 -14.51
CA VAL A 43 23.13 5.69 -14.89
C VAL A 43 23.99 4.54 -14.39
N ALA A 44 23.79 4.08 -13.14
CA ALA A 44 24.51 2.94 -12.59
C ALA A 44 24.32 1.67 -13.44
N GLU A 45 23.08 1.35 -13.84
CA GLU A 45 22.76 0.18 -14.66
C GLU A 45 23.45 0.26 -16.02
N LYS A 46 23.34 1.39 -16.73
CA LYS A 46 23.99 1.61 -18.04
C LYS A 46 25.51 1.52 -17.96
N LEU A 47 26.09 1.96 -16.85
CA LEU A 47 27.52 1.92 -16.59
C LEU A 47 27.98 0.56 -16.02
N GLY A 48 27.09 -0.40 -15.78
CA GLY A 48 27.44 -1.74 -15.27
C GLY A 48 27.80 -1.78 -13.78
N ARG A 49 27.32 -0.81 -12.99
CA ARG A 49 27.44 -0.76 -11.52
C ARG A 49 26.23 -1.44 -10.88
N LYS A 50 26.36 -1.83 -9.62
CA LYS A 50 25.23 -2.24 -8.78
C LYS A 50 24.63 -0.98 -8.16
N TRP A 51 23.34 -1.00 -7.83
CA TRP A 51 22.70 0.14 -7.20
C TRP A 51 21.68 -0.28 -6.13
N ILE A 52 21.53 0.56 -5.11
CA ILE A 52 20.44 0.53 -4.15
C ILE A 52 19.80 1.92 -4.14
N GLY A 53 18.48 1.96 -4.15
CA GLY A 53 17.71 3.20 -4.15
C GLY A 53 16.62 3.17 -3.10
N SER A 54 16.38 4.30 -2.43
CA SER A 54 15.17 4.47 -1.61
C SER A 54 14.56 5.86 -1.82
N ASP A 55 13.27 5.93 -1.57
CA ASP A 55 12.50 7.17 -1.54
C ASP A 55 11.26 6.93 -0.66
N LEU A 56 10.78 7.96 0.01
CA LEU A 56 9.53 7.90 0.77
C LEU A 56 8.31 8.01 -0.16
N GLY A 57 8.45 8.69 -1.29
CA GLY A 57 7.36 8.92 -2.23
C GLY A 57 7.04 7.69 -3.07
N LYS A 58 5.82 7.15 -2.95
CA LYS A 58 5.31 6.09 -3.84
C LYS A 58 5.48 6.48 -5.32
N PHE A 59 5.23 7.74 -5.66
CA PHE A 59 5.41 8.27 -7.01
C PHE A 59 6.85 8.18 -7.52
N ALA A 60 7.85 8.45 -6.68
CA ALA A 60 9.27 8.31 -7.01
C ALA A 60 9.63 6.85 -7.27
N ILE A 61 9.20 5.95 -6.39
CA ILE A 61 9.44 4.50 -6.54
C ILE A 61 8.79 3.97 -7.82
N HIS A 62 7.53 4.35 -8.11
CA HIS A 62 6.85 3.92 -9.34
C HIS A 62 7.51 4.48 -10.60
N THR A 63 7.88 5.76 -10.60
CA THR A 63 8.60 6.39 -11.71
C THR A 63 9.94 5.70 -11.96
N THR A 64 10.71 5.46 -10.91
CA THR A 64 11.98 4.75 -10.95
C THR A 64 11.80 3.33 -11.47
N ARG A 65 10.84 2.56 -10.93
CA ARG A 65 10.53 1.19 -11.38
C ARG A 65 10.28 1.12 -12.88
N LYS A 66 9.38 2.00 -13.38
CA LYS A 66 9.03 2.04 -14.80
C LYS A 66 10.26 2.35 -15.66
N ARG A 67 11.09 3.31 -15.23
CA ARG A 67 12.33 3.66 -15.91
C ARG A 67 13.30 2.48 -15.97
N MET A 68 13.51 1.77 -14.86
CA MET A 68 14.44 0.63 -14.80
C MET A 68 13.97 -0.54 -15.69
N ILE A 69 12.68 -0.86 -15.71
CA ILE A 69 12.12 -1.88 -16.62
C ILE A 69 12.41 -1.53 -18.08
N ASN A 70 12.24 -0.25 -18.45
CA ASN A 70 12.51 0.19 -19.83
C ASN A 70 14.00 0.07 -20.19
N ILE A 71 14.90 0.44 -19.27
CA ILE A 71 16.35 0.29 -19.48
C ILE A 71 16.74 -1.18 -19.63
N GLN A 72 16.24 -2.06 -18.78
CA GLN A 72 16.51 -3.50 -18.90
C GLN A 72 16.01 -4.08 -20.23
N ARG A 73 14.85 -3.63 -20.71
CA ARG A 73 14.32 -4.02 -22.03
C ARG A 73 15.23 -3.55 -23.16
N GLN A 74 15.77 -2.34 -23.06
CA GLN A 74 16.74 -1.81 -24.03
C GLN A 74 18.04 -2.62 -24.01
N LEU A 75 18.63 -2.84 -22.84
CA LEU A 75 19.84 -3.65 -22.67
C LEU A 75 19.64 -5.07 -23.23
N LYS A 76 18.48 -5.67 -22.97
CA LYS A 76 18.11 -6.97 -23.54
C LYS A 76 18.06 -6.95 -25.07
N ALA A 77 17.44 -5.92 -25.66
CA ALA A 77 17.36 -5.77 -27.11
C ALA A 77 18.74 -5.54 -27.75
N GLU A 78 19.65 -4.90 -27.03
CA GLU A 78 21.05 -4.66 -27.43
C GLU A 78 21.98 -5.85 -27.15
N GLY A 79 21.45 -6.98 -26.68
CA GLY A 79 22.25 -8.18 -26.34
C GLY A 79 23.18 -7.99 -25.13
N THR A 80 22.95 -6.95 -24.34
CA THR A 80 23.74 -6.64 -23.14
C THR A 80 23.11 -7.28 -21.90
N ASN A 81 23.94 -7.85 -21.04
CA ASN A 81 23.49 -8.40 -19.76
C ASN A 81 22.96 -7.30 -18.84
N TYR A 82 21.85 -7.58 -18.15
CA TYR A 82 21.26 -6.73 -17.12
C TYR A 82 20.98 -7.56 -15.87
N ARG A 83 20.83 -6.91 -14.72
CA ARG A 83 20.54 -7.59 -13.45
C ARG A 83 19.09 -7.38 -13.06
N ALA A 84 18.41 -8.42 -12.58
CA ALA A 84 17.11 -8.25 -11.97
C ALA A 84 17.21 -7.35 -10.73
N PHE A 85 16.20 -6.53 -10.49
CA PHE A 85 16.07 -5.73 -9.27
C PHE A 85 14.76 -6.11 -8.57
N GLU A 86 14.76 -5.98 -7.26
CA GLU A 86 13.59 -6.15 -6.41
C GLU A 86 13.14 -4.79 -5.85
N ILE A 87 11.87 -4.70 -5.47
CA ILE A 87 11.33 -3.53 -4.78
C ILE A 87 10.96 -3.97 -3.38
N LEU A 88 11.65 -3.37 -2.41
CA LEU A 88 11.44 -3.64 -1.01
C LEU A 88 10.62 -2.50 -0.40
N ASN A 89 9.42 -2.80 0.06
CA ASN A 89 8.60 -1.85 0.82
C ASN A 89 9.01 -1.93 2.30
N LEU A 90 9.90 -1.04 2.71
CA LEU A 90 10.33 -0.88 4.10
C LEU A 90 9.19 -0.27 4.93
N GLY A 91 9.01 -0.74 6.16
CA GLY A 91 7.83 -0.44 7.00
C GLY A 91 6.84 -1.59 7.13
N LYS A 92 7.12 -2.74 6.54
CA LYS A 92 6.49 -4.02 6.93
C LYS A 92 7.10 -4.62 8.20
N TYR A 93 8.17 -4.05 8.75
CA TYR A 93 8.87 -4.62 9.91
C TYR A 93 8.03 -4.67 11.17
N GLU A 94 7.17 -3.69 11.40
CA GLU A 94 6.22 -3.71 12.51
C GLU A 94 5.28 -4.92 12.34
N ARG A 95 4.66 -5.08 11.17
CA ARG A 95 3.84 -6.26 10.83
C ARG A 95 4.62 -7.58 10.94
N GLN A 96 5.87 -7.62 10.49
CA GLN A 96 6.75 -8.79 10.62
C GLN A 96 7.15 -9.08 12.07
N HIS A 97 7.22 -8.09 12.95
CA HIS A 97 7.42 -8.32 14.37
C HIS A 97 6.21 -9.05 14.97
N TYR A 98 5.00 -8.62 14.61
CA TYR A 98 3.77 -9.28 15.04
C TYR A 98 3.61 -10.67 14.43
N ILE A 99 3.97 -10.90 13.16
CA ILE A 99 3.65 -12.15 12.42
C ILE A 99 4.86 -13.07 12.20
N GLY A 100 6.08 -12.60 12.43
CA GLY A 100 7.30 -13.34 12.10
C GLY A 100 7.35 -14.70 12.79
N VAL A 101 7.48 -15.76 12.00
CA VAL A 101 7.55 -17.14 12.49
C VAL A 101 9.00 -17.57 12.55
N ASN A 102 9.37 -18.32 13.58
CA ASN A 102 10.70 -18.92 13.62
C ASN A 102 10.80 -20.02 12.55
N THR A 103 11.60 -19.77 11.51
CA THR A 103 11.77 -20.69 10.37
C THR A 103 12.44 -22.01 10.74
N ASN A 104 13.02 -22.11 11.94
CA ASN A 104 13.66 -23.34 12.42
C ASN A 104 12.66 -24.33 13.04
N LEU A 105 11.38 -23.97 13.18
CA LEU A 105 10.34 -24.84 13.72
C LEU A 105 9.79 -25.82 12.66
N ARG A 106 9.18 -26.92 13.09
CA ARG A 106 8.45 -27.83 12.17
C ARG A 106 7.19 -27.16 11.63
N GLU A 107 6.77 -27.50 10.40
CA GLU A 107 5.64 -26.86 9.69
C GLU A 107 4.35 -26.75 10.53
N LYS A 108 3.97 -27.81 11.25
CA LYS A 108 2.79 -27.78 12.14
C LYS A 108 2.92 -26.77 13.28
N GLN A 109 4.11 -26.59 13.83
CA GLN A 109 4.38 -25.62 14.89
C GLN A 109 4.42 -24.19 14.33
N GLN A 110 4.97 -24.03 13.13
CA GLN A 110 4.94 -22.75 12.40
C GLN A 110 3.49 -22.29 12.15
N GLN A 111 2.62 -23.18 11.67
CA GLN A 111 1.21 -22.86 11.43
C GLN A 111 0.48 -22.45 12.72
N LYS A 112 0.72 -23.17 13.83
CA LYS A 112 0.10 -22.83 15.12
C LYS A 112 0.57 -21.46 15.62
N GLN A 113 1.87 -21.17 15.52
CA GLN A 113 2.43 -19.87 15.91
C GLN A 113 1.89 -18.74 15.03
N LEU A 114 1.71 -19.00 13.73
CA LEU A 114 1.13 -18.02 12.81
C LEU A 114 -0.32 -17.70 13.17
N GLN A 115 -1.15 -18.71 13.42
CA GLN A 115 -2.56 -18.53 13.81
C GLN A 115 -2.70 -17.73 15.11
N GLU A 116 -1.87 -18.02 16.12
CA GLU A 116 -1.86 -17.29 17.38
C GLU A 116 -1.48 -15.82 17.19
N LYS A 117 -0.47 -15.55 16.34
CA LYS A 117 -0.04 -14.20 15.99
C LYS A 117 -1.10 -13.43 15.20
N GLU A 118 -1.78 -14.09 14.25
CA GLU A 118 -2.90 -13.50 13.52
C GLU A 118 -4.05 -13.15 14.46
N LYS A 119 -4.39 -14.03 15.41
CA LYS A 119 -5.41 -13.75 16.42
C LYS A 119 -5.05 -12.54 17.27
N ASN A 120 -3.84 -12.51 17.82
CA ASN A 120 -3.35 -11.39 18.64
C ASN A 120 -3.33 -10.07 17.85
N PHE A 121 -2.98 -10.12 16.57
CA PHE A 121 -3.04 -8.95 15.69
C PHE A 121 -4.48 -8.46 15.53
N THR A 122 -5.41 -9.35 15.21
CA THR A 122 -6.82 -8.98 15.05
C THR A 122 -7.38 -8.37 16.32
N GLU A 123 -7.07 -8.95 17.49
CA GLU A 123 -7.46 -8.38 18.79
C GLU A 123 -6.88 -6.98 19.02
N LEU A 124 -5.61 -6.75 18.67
CA LEU A 124 -4.99 -5.41 18.74
C LEU A 124 -5.74 -4.39 17.87
N ILE A 125 -6.07 -4.76 16.62
CA ILE A 125 -6.78 -3.86 15.71
C ILE A 125 -8.19 -3.57 16.20
N LEU A 126 -8.92 -4.59 16.67
CA LEU A 126 -10.26 -4.40 17.22
C LEU A 126 -10.23 -3.51 18.47
N HIS A 127 -9.25 -3.70 19.36
CA HIS A 127 -9.04 -2.85 20.52
C HIS A 127 -8.78 -1.40 20.12
N ALA A 128 -7.83 -1.16 19.19
CA ALA A 128 -7.54 0.18 18.68
C ALA A 128 -8.74 0.81 17.95
N TYR A 129 -9.58 0.00 17.31
CA TYR A 129 -10.80 0.46 16.64
C TYR A 129 -11.99 0.63 17.60
N ARG A 130 -11.86 0.23 18.88
CA ARG A 130 -12.95 0.20 19.86
C ARG A 130 -14.12 -0.69 19.41
N ALA A 131 -13.79 -1.87 18.89
CA ALA A 131 -14.74 -2.91 18.49
C ALA A 131 -14.65 -4.11 19.45
N GLU A 132 -15.79 -4.70 19.74
CA GLU A 132 -15.90 -5.91 20.55
C GLU A 132 -15.65 -7.14 19.67
N GLY A 133 -14.82 -8.08 20.12
CA GLY A 133 -14.58 -9.33 19.41
C GLY A 133 -15.84 -10.18 19.29
N ILE A 134 -16.02 -10.84 18.14
CA ILE A 134 -17.14 -11.76 17.90
C ILE A 134 -16.63 -13.08 17.34
N GLU A 135 -17.40 -14.13 17.54
CA GLU A 135 -17.13 -15.47 17.02
C GLU A 135 -18.25 -15.92 16.07
N ASN A 136 -18.07 -17.07 15.42
CA ASN A 136 -19.05 -17.70 14.51
C ASN A 136 -19.30 -16.96 13.18
N PHE A 137 -18.34 -16.15 12.73
CA PHE A 137 -18.33 -15.56 11.39
C PHE A 137 -17.11 -16.03 10.61
N LYS A 138 -17.22 -16.08 9.28
CA LYS A 138 -16.11 -16.45 8.40
C LYS A 138 -15.18 -15.26 8.17
N CYS A 139 -15.76 -14.10 7.88
CA CYS A 139 -15.03 -12.89 7.49
C CYS A 139 -15.02 -11.81 8.59
N PHE A 140 -15.94 -11.88 9.55
CA PHE A 140 -16.06 -10.86 10.60
C PHE A 140 -15.33 -11.26 11.88
N HIS A 141 -14.73 -10.25 12.50
CA HIS A 141 -13.86 -10.40 13.66
C HIS A 141 -14.35 -9.60 14.86
N GLY A 142 -15.09 -8.50 14.63
CA GLY A 142 -15.67 -7.73 15.71
C GLY A 142 -16.96 -6.99 15.35
N LYS A 143 -17.48 -6.22 16.30
CA LYS A 143 -18.67 -5.40 16.17
C LYS A 143 -18.46 -4.04 16.83
N LYS A 144 -18.93 -2.97 16.20
CA LYS A 144 -18.88 -1.60 16.73
C LYS A 144 -20.13 -0.83 16.33
N ALA A 145 -20.84 -0.24 17.29
CA ALA A 145 -21.99 0.65 17.05
C ALA A 145 -23.02 0.07 16.03
N GLY A 146 -23.30 -1.24 16.11
CA GLY A 146 -24.24 -1.93 15.22
C GLY A 146 -23.69 -2.30 13.84
N ARG A 147 -22.41 -2.02 13.54
CA ARG A 147 -21.70 -2.48 12.35
C ARG A 147 -20.86 -3.71 12.68
N LEU A 148 -20.81 -4.69 11.78
CA LEU A 148 -19.81 -5.76 11.87
C LEU A 148 -18.48 -5.30 11.28
N VAL A 149 -17.38 -5.78 11.84
CA VAL A 149 -16.03 -5.36 11.51
C VAL A 149 -15.26 -6.56 10.95
N ALA A 150 -14.77 -6.43 9.73
CA ALA A 150 -13.85 -7.37 9.11
C ALA A 150 -12.44 -6.75 9.08
N VAL A 151 -11.45 -7.45 9.64
CA VAL A 151 -10.05 -7.04 9.56
C VAL A 151 -9.42 -7.76 8.38
N GLY A 152 -8.86 -6.98 7.45
CA GLY A 152 -8.19 -7.49 6.27
C GLY A 152 -6.86 -8.18 6.58
N PRO A 153 -6.27 -8.87 5.60
CA PRO A 153 -5.00 -9.55 5.78
C PRO A 153 -3.89 -8.56 6.10
N ILE A 154 -2.95 -8.99 6.94
CA ILE A 154 -1.94 -8.08 7.49
C ILE A 154 -0.87 -7.76 6.46
N ASN A 155 -0.45 -8.76 5.68
CA ASN A 155 0.71 -8.66 4.77
C ASN A 155 0.34 -8.37 3.31
N LEU A 156 -0.95 -8.48 2.98
CA LEU A 156 -1.51 -8.35 1.64
C LEU A 156 -2.53 -7.22 1.62
N PRO A 157 -2.70 -6.51 0.49
CA PRO A 157 -3.82 -5.61 0.34
C PRO A 157 -5.15 -6.38 0.36
N VAL A 158 -6.22 -5.74 0.84
CA VAL A 158 -7.58 -6.25 0.64
C VAL A 158 -7.90 -6.20 -0.85
N THR A 159 -8.27 -7.35 -1.41
CA THR A 159 -8.60 -7.53 -2.82
C THR A 159 -10.10 -7.51 -3.05
N ARG A 160 -10.51 -7.40 -4.32
CA ARG A 160 -11.92 -7.54 -4.71
C ARG A 160 -12.56 -8.83 -4.18
N LEU A 161 -11.87 -9.96 -4.32
CA LEU A 161 -12.35 -11.26 -3.86
C LEU A 161 -12.66 -11.27 -2.36
N PHE A 162 -11.81 -10.66 -1.53
CA PHE A 162 -12.04 -10.58 -0.10
C PHE A 162 -13.31 -9.78 0.23
N VAL A 163 -13.52 -8.64 -0.44
CA VAL A 163 -14.72 -7.82 -0.23
C VAL A 163 -15.98 -8.54 -0.71
N GLU A 164 -15.90 -9.26 -1.83
CA GLU A 164 -17.01 -10.09 -2.34
C GLU A 164 -17.39 -11.21 -1.35
N GLU A 165 -16.41 -11.84 -0.70
CA GLU A 165 -16.67 -12.83 0.36
C GLU A 165 -17.40 -12.21 1.56
N VAL A 166 -16.98 -11.01 1.99
CA VAL A 166 -17.66 -10.25 3.05
C VAL A 166 -19.10 -9.93 2.66
N ILE A 167 -19.33 -9.42 1.45
CA ILE A 167 -20.66 -9.13 0.91
C ILE A 167 -21.53 -10.39 0.84
N LEU A 168 -20.95 -11.52 0.44
CA LEU A 168 -21.64 -12.80 0.36
C LEU A 168 -22.09 -13.28 1.74
N GLU A 169 -21.22 -13.24 2.76
CA GLU A 169 -21.61 -13.57 4.14
C GLU A 169 -22.67 -12.59 4.67
N CYS A 170 -22.59 -11.30 4.32
CA CYS A 170 -23.62 -10.33 4.68
C CYS A 170 -25.00 -10.75 4.20
N ARG A 171 -25.10 -11.15 2.93
CA ARG A 171 -26.37 -11.59 2.34
C ARG A 171 -26.90 -12.86 2.99
N GLN A 172 -26.02 -13.81 3.31
CA GLN A 172 -26.42 -15.07 3.95
C GLN A 172 -26.95 -14.86 5.37
N LYS A 173 -26.37 -13.92 6.12
CA LYS A 173 -26.69 -13.67 7.52
C LYS A 173 -27.53 -12.40 7.75
N HIS A 174 -28.06 -11.80 6.69
CA HIS A 174 -28.86 -10.57 6.72
C HIS A 174 -28.17 -9.39 7.44
N ILE A 175 -26.86 -9.25 7.26
CA ILE A 175 -26.08 -8.13 7.79
C ILE A 175 -26.16 -6.97 6.80
N THR A 176 -26.48 -5.79 7.29
CA THR A 176 -26.71 -4.60 6.45
C THR A 176 -25.67 -3.51 6.65
N ARG A 177 -24.80 -3.59 7.67
CA ARG A 177 -23.79 -2.55 7.97
C ARG A 177 -22.45 -3.16 8.34
N VAL A 178 -21.40 -2.77 7.62
CA VAL A 178 -20.07 -3.37 7.74
C VAL A 178 -18.95 -2.34 7.63
N ASP A 179 -17.92 -2.51 8.45
CA ASP A 179 -16.62 -1.88 8.31
C ASP A 179 -15.56 -2.90 7.88
N ILE A 180 -14.81 -2.61 6.82
CA ILE A 180 -13.59 -3.36 6.45
C ILE A 180 -12.37 -2.52 6.79
N LEU A 181 -11.52 -3.02 7.68
CA LEU A 181 -10.29 -2.37 8.12
C LEU A 181 -9.09 -3.00 7.41
N ALA A 182 -8.26 -2.22 6.72
CA ALA A 182 -7.04 -2.75 6.11
C ALA A 182 -5.89 -1.73 6.06
N PHE A 183 -4.65 -2.21 6.03
CA PHE A 183 -3.50 -1.32 5.78
C PHE A 183 -3.46 -0.82 4.34
N GLU A 184 -3.88 -1.66 3.40
CA GLU A 184 -3.86 -1.35 1.96
C GLU A 184 -5.07 -2.01 1.29
N PHE A 185 -5.56 -1.37 0.23
CA PHE A 185 -6.62 -1.89 -0.64
C PHE A 185 -6.08 -1.99 -2.08
N GLU A 186 -6.59 -2.95 -2.83
CA GLU A 186 -6.28 -3.13 -4.24
C GLU A 186 -6.68 -1.90 -5.08
N MET A 187 -5.86 -1.55 -6.08
CA MET A 187 -6.16 -0.44 -7.00
C MET A 187 -7.34 -0.78 -7.91
N GLY A 188 -8.25 0.18 -8.14
CA GLY A 188 -9.43 -0.01 -8.99
C GLY A 188 -10.59 -0.73 -8.31
N LEU A 189 -10.48 -1.00 -7.01
CA LEU A 189 -11.56 -1.55 -6.19
C LEU A 189 -12.74 -0.57 -6.03
N PHE A 190 -12.42 0.73 -6.01
CA PHE A 190 -13.36 1.83 -5.83
C PHE A 190 -13.61 2.56 -7.16
N PRO A 191 -14.81 3.12 -7.40
CA PRO A 191 -16.02 3.05 -6.54
C PRO A 191 -16.82 1.75 -6.69
N ASN A 192 -16.59 0.99 -7.76
CA ASN A 192 -17.42 -0.15 -8.20
C ASN A 192 -17.89 -1.09 -7.08
N ILE A 193 -17.01 -1.49 -6.15
CA ILE A 193 -17.39 -2.43 -5.09
C ILE A 193 -18.33 -1.82 -4.03
N LEU A 194 -18.24 -0.51 -3.80
CA LEU A 194 -19.12 0.21 -2.89
C LEU A 194 -20.53 0.29 -3.48
N ASP A 195 -20.62 0.56 -4.78
CA ASP A 195 -21.90 0.57 -5.50
C ASP A 195 -22.53 -0.81 -5.51
N GLU A 196 -21.75 -1.86 -5.78
CA GLU A 196 -22.21 -3.25 -5.74
C GLU A 196 -22.75 -3.64 -4.35
N ALA A 197 -22.06 -3.23 -3.27
CA ALA A 197 -22.53 -3.46 -1.91
C ALA A 197 -23.84 -2.72 -1.63
N LYS A 198 -23.95 -1.46 -2.07
CA LYS A 198 -25.12 -0.61 -1.90
C LYS A 198 -26.34 -1.16 -2.64
N GLU A 199 -26.18 -1.63 -3.88
CA GLU A 199 -27.23 -2.30 -4.65
C GLU A 199 -27.76 -3.55 -3.95
N LYS A 200 -26.89 -4.24 -3.19
CA LYS A 200 -27.24 -5.40 -2.37
C LYS A 200 -27.81 -5.03 -0.99
N GLY A 201 -28.03 -3.74 -0.71
CA GLY A 201 -28.58 -3.24 0.54
C GLY A 201 -27.60 -3.25 1.72
N ILE A 202 -26.29 -3.25 1.43
CA ILE A 202 -25.23 -3.28 2.43
C ILE A 202 -24.56 -1.92 2.47
N ASP A 203 -24.64 -1.25 3.62
CA ASP A 203 -23.84 -0.08 3.99
C ASP A 203 -22.43 -0.57 4.33
N LEU A 204 -21.54 -0.48 3.34
CA LEU A 204 -20.14 -0.87 3.44
C LEU A 204 -19.25 0.36 3.59
N ALA A 205 -18.47 0.41 4.67
CA ALA A 205 -17.40 1.39 4.86
C ALA A 205 -16.05 0.68 4.84
N MET A 206 -15.07 1.30 4.18
CA MET A 206 -13.70 0.81 4.13
C MET A 206 -12.81 1.83 4.81
N LYS A 207 -11.95 1.38 5.73
CA LYS A 207 -11.09 2.25 6.53
C LYS A 207 -9.65 1.78 6.52
N TYR A 208 -8.73 2.73 6.47
CA TYR A 208 -7.31 2.44 6.64
C TYR A 208 -6.98 2.16 8.10
N ILE A 209 -6.21 1.09 8.33
CA ILE A 209 -5.58 0.84 9.64
C ILE A 209 -4.37 1.78 9.74
N PRO A 210 -4.39 2.75 10.68
CA PRO A 210 -3.26 3.65 10.91
C PRO A 210 -2.07 2.87 11.51
N ARG A 211 -0.84 3.37 11.38
CA ARG A 211 0.34 2.66 11.94
C ARG A 211 0.42 2.80 13.46
N GLU A 212 -0.21 3.83 13.97
CA GLU A 212 -0.34 4.21 15.37
C GLU A 212 -0.99 3.08 16.21
N VAL A 213 -1.71 2.13 15.58
CA VAL A 213 -2.20 0.90 16.26
C VAL A 213 -1.09 0.08 16.91
N PHE A 214 0.16 0.22 16.46
CA PHE A 214 1.31 -0.48 17.02
C PHE A 214 1.95 0.26 18.20
N ASP A 215 1.60 1.53 18.44
CA ASP A 215 2.01 2.27 19.63
C ASP A 215 0.97 2.07 20.74
N LYS A 216 1.33 1.29 21.76
CA LYS A 216 0.48 1.04 22.93
C LYS A 216 0.02 2.34 23.60
N ARG A 217 0.87 3.36 23.65
CA ARG A 217 0.53 4.64 24.29
C ARG A 217 -0.54 5.40 23.50
N ALA A 218 -0.42 5.41 22.17
CA ALA A 218 -1.41 6.05 21.30
C ALA A 218 -2.77 5.34 21.42
N VAL A 219 -2.77 4.01 21.49
CA VAL A 219 -3.98 3.21 21.69
C VAL A 219 -4.60 3.46 23.07
N GLU A 220 -3.80 3.47 24.14
CA GLU A 220 -4.27 3.72 25.52
C GLU A 220 -4.82 5.15 25.72
N LYS A 221 -4.29 6.12 24.97
CA LYS A 221 -4.74 7.52 25.00
C LYS A 221 -5.89 7.83 24.04
N ASP A 222 -6.39 6.84 23.30
CA ASP A 222 -7.45 7.01 22.28
C ASP A 222 -7.07 8.01 21.17
N GLU A 223 -5.78 8.10 20.84
CA GLU A 223 -5.25 8.99 19.79
C GLU A 223 -5.27 8.35 18.39
N VAL A 224 -5.74 7.10 18.27
CA VAL A 224 -5.73 6.34 17.02
C VAL A 224 -6.98 6.63 16.18
N VAL A 225 -6.79 7.21 15.01
CA VAL A 225 -7.88 7.60 14.10
C VAL A 225 -7.89 6.74 12.83
N PHE A 226 -9.02 6.09 12.58
CA PHE A 226 -9.25 5.29 11.37
C PHE A 226 -9.97 6.12 10.32
N HIS A 227 -9.28 6.42 9.23
CA HIS A 227 -9.81 7.23 8.14
C HIS A 227 -10.50 6.36 7.08
N ASP A 228 -11.62 6.85 6.57
CA ASP A 228 -12.31 6.23 5.44
C ASP A 228 -11.44 6.25 4.18
N VAL A 229 -11.55 5.20 3.38
CA VAL A 229 -10.88 5.17 2.08
C VAL A 229 -11.53 6.21 1.19
N SER A 230 -10.76 7.26 0.91
CA SER A 230 -11.14 8.29 -0.05
C SER A 230 -10.63 7.90 -1.43
N TYR A 231 -11.40 8.18 -2.46
CA TYR A 231 -11.00 7.97 -3.84
C TYR A 231 -11.27 9.24 -4.66
N ILE A 232 -10.53 9.35 -5.76
CA ILE A 232 -10.74 10.38 -6.76
C ILE A 232 -10.64 9.76 -8.15
N GLU A 233 -11.70 9.88 -8.93
CA GLU A 233 -11.69 9.57 -10.34
C GLU A 233 -11.18 10.75 -11.13
N VAL A 234 -10.31 10.45 -12.10
CA VAL A 234 -9.64 11.46 -12.91
C VAL A 234 -9.82 11.11 -14.36
N THR A 235 -10.49 11.99 -15.11
CA THR A 235 -10.69 11.85 -16.54
C THR A 235 -9.67 12.70 -17.31
N PRO A 236 -8.83 12.12 -18.17
CA PRO A 236 -7.91 12.89 -19.01
C PRO A 236 -8.63 13.59 -20.17
N ARG A 237 -8.45 14.90 -20.27
CA ARG A 237 -8.85 15.72 -21.42
C ARG A 237 -7.63 16.08 -22.25
N TYR A 238 -7.61 15.63 -23.50
CA TYR A 238 -6.51 15.85 -24.42
C TYR A 238 -6.80 17.03 -25.34
N ASN A 239 -5.88 17.99 -25.43
CA ASN A 239 -5.92 19.07 -26.40
C ASN A 239 -4.54 19.25 -27.05
N GLY A 240 -4.34 18.59 -28.19
CA GLY A 240 -3.05 18.55 -28.88
C GLY A 240 -1.95 17.94 -27.99
N LYS A 241 -0.94 18.75 -27.65
CA LYS A 241 0.18 18.36 -26.76
C LYS A 241 -0.07 18.67 -25.28
N LYS A 242 -1.27 19.14 -24.91
CA LYS A 242 -1.65 19.44 -23.52
C LYS A 242 -2.61 18.37 -23.01
N ILE A 243 -2.42 17.98 -21.76
CA ILE A 243 -3.32 17.10 -21.01
C ILE A 243 -3.86 17.91 -19.83
N ALA A 244 -5.17 18.00 -19.71
CA ALA A 244 -5.84 18.48 -18.51
C ALA A 244 -6.46 17.29 -17.78
N MET A 245 -6.33 17.26 -16.46
CA MET A 245 -6.94 16.24 -15.60
C MET A 245 -8.23 16.82 -15.04
N GLU A 246 -9.37 16.24 -15.41
CA GLU A 246 -10.66 16.58 -14.82
C GLU A 246 -10.93 15.64 -13.65
N LEU A 247 -11.22 16.19 -12.48
CA LEU A 247 -11.62 15.42 -11.31
C LEU A 247 -13.13 15.21 -11.41
N THR A 248 -13.58 13.97 -11.60
CA THR A 248 -14.98 13.69 -11.97
C THR A 248 -15.82 13.14 -10.83
N ASP A 249 -15.23 12.32 -9.95
CA ASP A 249 -15.91 11.77 -8.78
C ASP A 249 -14.92 11.72 -7.61
N PHE A 250 -15.24 12.38 -6.51
CA PHE A 250 -14.42 12.33 -5.30
C PHE A 250 -15.32 12.15 -4.10
N SER A 251 -14.99 11.16 -3.26
CA SER A 251 -15.64 11.02 -1.95
C SER A 251 -14.63 11.40 -0.87
N VAL A 252 -15.01 12.40 -0.06
CA VAL A 252 -14.36 12.70 1.21
C VAL A 252 -15.41 12.42 2.26
N PHE A 253 -15.38 11.23 2.85
CA PHE A 253 -16.32 10.87 3.91
C PHE A 253 -15.88 11.56 5.21
N TYR A 254 -16.57 12.63 5.58
CA TYR A 254 -16.49 13.18 6.93
C TYR A 254 -17.50 12.44 7.79
N SER A 255 -17.02 11.56 8.68
CA SER A 255 -17.87 11.01 9.74
C SER A 255 -18.10 12.07 10.82
N GLN A 256 -19.21 12.00 11.57
CA GLN A 256 -19.48 12.94 12.67
C GLN A 256 -18.34 12.95 13.72
N ASP A 257 -17.67 11.82 13.91
CA ASP A 257 -16.48 11.71 14.78
C ASP A 257 -15.29 12.55 14.25
N THR A 258 -15.16 12.68 12.93
CA THR A 258 -14.09 13.47 12.30
C THR A 258 -14.32 14.98 12.47
N VAL A 259 -15.57 15.43 12.52
CA VAL A 259 -15.93 16.85 12.70
C VAL A 259 -15.65 17.31 14.14
N ALA A 260 -15.87 16.44 15.14
CA ALA A 260 -15.56 16.75 16.53
C ALA A 260 -14.05 16.93 16.77
N ASN A 261 -13.21 16.13 16.11
CA ASN A 261 -11.76 16.21 16.22
C ASN A 261 -11.13 17.34 15.38
N ALA A 262 -11.81 17.83 14.33
CA ALA A 262 -11.34 18.96 13.54
C ALA A 262 -11.68 20.33 14.16
N ALA A 263 -12.59 20.35 15.16
CA ALA A 263 -13.06 21.56 15.84
C ALA A 263 -12.44 21.75 17.24
N ALA A 264 -11.52 20.89 17.65
CA ALA A 264 -10.73 20.99 18.90
C ALA A 264 -9.29 21.42 18.58
#